data_AF-A0AAN0MBY0-F1
#
_entry.id   AF-A0AAN0MBY0-F1
#
_cell.length_a   1.000
_cell.length_b   1.000
_cell.length_c   1.000
_cell.angle_alpha   90.00
_cell.angle_beta   90.00
_cell.angle_gamma   90.00
#
_symmetry.space_group_name_H-M   'P 1'
#
loop_
_entity.id
_entity.type
_entity.pdbx_description
1 polymer ?
#
loop_
_entity_poly.entity_id
_entity_poly.type
_entity_poly.pdbx_seq_one_letter_code
_entity_poly.pdbx_strand_id
1 'polypeptide(L)'
;MHTSDQVYDIEKATLSMVDRHIIHQFNRTLDEVNRNMDKYEYALVGNTLQRFVWDDFCSWYIELSKSGLQSEDETVVYATKATLAYMLKNIVKVLHPFMPFVTEEIYQSMPGDLESINLETWPSMMQIDTNGLEQVTFMINAISGIRELRVQYDVKPSKPLTAQLLNNKDNDYEFDVAFKSDV
;
A
#
# COMPACT_ATOMS: atom_id res chain seq x y z
N MET A 1 -19.81 -12.36 -7.46
CA MET A 1 -19.24 -10.99 -7.45
C MET A 1 -18.73 -10.77 -8.86
N HIS A 2 -19.39 -9.92 -9.66
CA HIS A 2 -18.97 -9.69 -11.06
C HIS A 2 -17.70 -8.83 -11.05
N THR A 3 -16.54 -9.49 -11.07
CA THR A 3 -15.32 -8.84 -11.54
C THR A 3 -15.50 -8.66 -13.04
N SER A 4 -15.38 -7.42 -13.51
CA SER A 4 -15.29 -7.13 -14.94
C SER A 4 -14.21 -8.04 -15.53
N ASP A 5 -14.46 -8.71 -16.65
CA ASP A 5 -13.50 -9.58 -17.36
C ASP A 5 -12.22 -8.82 -17.84
N GLN A 6 -12.06 -7.56 -17.44
CA GLN A 6 -10.95 -6.71 -17.80
C GLN A 6 -9.70 -7.09 -17.00
N VAL A 7 -8.74 -7.67 -17.70
CA VAL A 7 -7.36 -7.86 -17.20
C VAL A 7 -6.63 -6.51 -17.27
N TYR A 8 -6.05 -6.09 -16.16
CA TYR A 8 -5.24 -4.86 -16.09
C TYR A 8 -3.77 -5.17 -16.33
N ASP A 9 -3.11 -4.35 -17.15
CA ASP A 9 -1.70 -4.48 -17.50
C ASP A 9 -0.93 -3.29 -16.91
N ILE A 10 -0.23 -3.56 -15.80
CA ILE A 10 0.49 -2.53 -15.06
C ILE A 10 1.67 -1.94 -15.83
N GLU A 11 2.26 -2.67 -16.78
CA GLU A 11 3.37 -2.17 -17.61
C GLU A 11 2.92 -1.06 -18.58
N LYS A 12 1.60 -0.95 -18.82
CA LYS A 12 0.99 0.11 -19.63
C LYS A 12 0.44 1.26 -18.79
N ALA A 13 0.51 1.15 -17.46
CA ALA A 13 -0.05 2.15 -16.57
C ALA A 13 0.93 3.31 -16.32
N THR A 14 0.40 4.53 -16.33
CA THR A 14 1.14 5.71 -15.87
C THR A 14 1.00 5.83 -14.35
N LEU A 15 1.92 5.20 -13.62
CA LEU A 15 1.86 5.07 -12.16
C LEU A 15 2.03 6.41 -11.44
N SER A 16 1.12 6.70 -10.51
CA SER A 16 1.24 7.83 -9.60
C SER A 16 2.36 7.61 -8.57
N MET A 17 2.75 8.66 -7.84
CA MET A 17 3.73 8.53 -6.75
C MET A 17 3.26 7.56 -5.66
N VAL A 18 1.95 7.51 -5.39
CA VAL A 18 1.35 6.60 -4.40
C VAL A 18 1.42 5.15 -4.90
N ASP A 19 1.14 4.92 -6.19
CA ASP A 19 1.24 3.58 -6.79
C ASP A 19 2.68 3.07 -6.78
N ARG A 20 3.65 3.92 -7.14
CA ARG A 20 5.07 3.58 -7.07
C ARG A 20 5.52 3.32 -5.63
N HIS A 21 5.00 4.06 -4.65
CA HIS A 21 5.34 3.88 -3.25
C HIS A 21 4.95 2.50 -2.72
N ILE A 22 3.72 2.03 -2.96
CA ILE A 22 3.31 0.70 -2.49
C ILE A 22 4.11 -0.43 -3.18
N ILE A 23 4.43 -0.27 -4.46
CA ILE A 23 5.28 -1.23 -5.19
C ILE A 23 6.70 -1.24 -4.61
N HIS A 24 7.24 -0.07 -4.26
CA HIS A 24 8.53 0.04 -3.58
C HIS A 24 8.54 -0.69 -2.23
N GLN A 25 7.49 -0.49 -1.43
CA GLN A 25 7.33 -1.15 -0.13
C GLN A 25 7.18 -2.66 -0.29
N PHE A 26 6.46 -3.11 -1.31
CA PHE A 26 6.34 -4.53 -1.64
C PHE A 26 7.68 -5.14 -2.05
N ASN A 27 8.47 -4.47 -2.91
CA ASN A 27 9.79 -4.96 -3.31
C ASN A 27 10.71 -5.16 -2.10
N ARG A 28 10.70 -4.23 -1.13
CA ARG A 28 11.47 -4.36 0.11
C ARG A 28 10.97 -5.51 0.99
N THR A 29 9.65 -5.67 1.07
CA THR A 29 9.02 -6.78 1.78
C THR A 29 9.40 -8.12 1.16
N LEU A 30 9.36 -8.21 -0.18
CA LEU A 30 9.72 -9.41 -0.94
C LEU A 30 11.20 -9.79 -0.74
N ASP A 31 12.12 -8.82 -0.70
CA ASP A 31 13.52 -9.08 -0.35
C ASP A 31 13.66 -9.75 1.03
N GLU A 32 13.00 -9.19 2.03
CA GLU A 32 13.03 -9.69 3.40
C GLU A 32 12.39 -11.08 3.50
N VAL A 33 11.27 -11.29 2.83
CA VAL A 33 10.58 -12.58 2.72
C VAL A 33 11.51 -13.61 2.08
N ASN A 34 12.11 -13.32 0.93
CA ASN A 34 13.00 -14.26 0.23
C ASN A 34 14.18 -14.67 1.13
N ARG A 35 14.86 -13.69 1.75
CA ARG A 35 15.99 -13.96 2.65
C ARG A 35 15.62 -14.80 3.87
N ASN A 36 14.43 -14.60 4.44
CA ASN A 36 13.98 -15.36 5.61
C ASN A 36 13.46 -16.75 5.21
N MET A 37 12.83 -16.87 4.05
CA MET A 37 12.43 -18.16 3.46
C MET A 37 13.66 -19.04 3.20
N ASP A 38 14.73 -18.49 2.63
CA ASP A 38 16.01 -19.20 2.38
C ASP A 38 16.66 -19.72 3.68
N LYS A 39 16.39 -19.05 4.80
CA LYS A 39 16.87 -19.42 6.14
C LYS A 39 15.90 -20.27 6.94
N TYR A 40 14.76 -20.64 6.36
CA TYR A 40 13.68 -21.37 7.04
C TYR A 40 13.07 -20.63 8.25
N GLU A 41 13.18 -19.30 8.27
CA GLU A 41 12.69 -18.43 9.36
C GLU A 41 11.21 -18.02 9.13
N TYR A 42 10.33 -19.01 9.04
CA TYR A 42 8.93 -18.82 8.64
C TYR A 42 8.12 -17.89 9.57
N ALA A 43 8.44 -17.89 10.86
CA ALA A 43 7.79 -16.99 11.82
C ALA A 43 8.09 -15.51 11.49
N LEU A 44 9.32 -15.20 11.07
CA LEU A 44 9.68 -13.85 10.63
C LEU A 44 8.97 -13.48 9.33
N VAL A 45 8.90 -14.41 8.37
CA VAL A 45 8.15 -14.21 7.12
C VAL A 45 6.69 -13.87 7.40
N GLY A 46 6.03 -14.64 8.27
CA GLY A 46 4.64 -14.40 8.65
C GLY A 46 4.42 -13.01 9.24
N ASN A 47 5.28 -12.56 10.15
CA ASN A 47 5.21 -11.21 10.74
C ASN A 47 5.45 -10.11 9.70
N THR A 48 6.42 -10.30 8.81
CA THR A 48 6.75 -9.33 7.75
C THR A 48 5.60 -9.18 6.76
N LEU A 49 4.98 -10.29 6.34
CA LEU A 49 3.80 -10.28 5.47
C LEU A 49 2.58 -9.68 6.17
N GLN A 50 2.35 -10.01 7.44
CA GLN A 50 1.24 -9.46 8.22
C GLN A 50 1.34 -7.94 8.34
N ARG A 51 2.53 -7.41 8.67
CA ARG A 51 2.81 -5.97 8.71
C ARG A 51 2.54 -5.31 7.36
N PHE A 52 3.09 -5.86 6.28
CA PHE A 52 2.91 -5.29 4.94
C PHE A 52 1.43 -5.25 4.52
N VAL A 53 0.71 -6.37 4.66
CA VAL A 53 -0.68 -6.46 4.23
C VAL A 53 -1.57 -5.54 5.06
N TRP A 54 -1.37 -5.49 6.37
CA TRP A 54 -2.25 -4.73 7.26
C TRP A 54 -1.93 -3.24 7.28
N ASP A 55 -0.66 -2.89 7.43
CA ASP A 55 -0.24 -1.51 7.66
C ASP A 55 0.00 -0.80 6.32
N ASP A 56 0.86 -1.32 5.45
CA ASP A 56 1.22 -0.66 4.19
C ASP A 56 0.06 -0.74 3.16
N PHE A 57 -0.48 -1.94 2.91
CA PHE A 57 -1.48 -2.13 1.87
C PHE A 57 -2.89 -1.71 2.31
N CYS A 58 -3.46 -2.36 3.33
CA CYS A 58 -4.84 -2.12 3.74
C CYS A 58 -5.05 -0.75 4.40
N SER A 59 -4.19 -0.36 5.35
CA SER A 59 -4.41 0.88 6.10
C SER A 59 -4.05 2.14 5.31
N TRP A 60 -3.04 2.06 4.44
CA TRP A 60 -2.56 3.21 3.66
C TRP A 60 -2.93 3.14 2.19
N TYR A 61 -2.44 2.16 1.44
CA TYR A 61 -2.60 2.17 -0.02
C TYR A 61 -4.07 2.09 -0.45
N ILE A 62 -4.89 1.20 0.14
CA ILE A 62 -6.32 1.11 -0.19
C ILE A 62 -7.02 2.46 0.06
N GLU A 63 -6.72 3.13 1.16
CA GLU A 63 -7.32 4.44 1.47
C GLU A 63 -6.85 5.54 0.50
N LEU A 64 -5.56 5.63 0.21
CA LEU A 64 -5.01 6.61 -0.73
C LEU A 64 -5.51 6.36 -2.17
N SER A 65 -5.67 5.10 -2.57
CA SER A 65 -6.14 4.70 -3.90
C SER A 65 -7.57 5.17 -4.21
N LYS A 66 -8.40 5.45 -3.20
CA LYS A 66 -9.77 5.95 -3.39
C LYS A 66 -9.80 7.23 -4.21
N SER A 67 -8.82 8.11 -4.00
CA SER A 67 -8.68 9.35 -4.76
C SER A 67 -8.41 9.10 -6.25
N GLY A 68 -7.52 8.16 -6.56
CA GLY A 68 -7.21 7.75 -7.94
C GLY A 68 -8.40 7.06 -8.62
N LEU A 69 -9.13 6.22 -7.89
CA LEU A 69 -10.34 5.53 -8.39
C LEU A 69 -11.51 6.48 -8.69
N GLN A 70 -11.55 7.64 -8.04
CA GLN A 70 -12.58 8.68 -8.21
C GLN A 70 -12.14 9.82 -9.13
N SER A 71 -10.96 9.71 -9.75
CA SER A 71 -10.44 10.71 -10.68
C SER A 71 -11.30 10.84 -11.94
N GLU A 72 -11.36 12.05 -12.50
CA GLU A 72 -11.94 12.29 -13.83
C GLU A 72 -10.99 11.87 -14.97
N ASP A 73 -9.70 11.66 -14.68
CA ASP A 73 -8.71 11.17 -15.63
C ASP A 73 -8.70 9.64 -15.67
N GLU A 74 -9.20 9.08 -16.78
CA GLU A 74 -9.23 7.63 -17.02
C GLU A 74 -7.85 6.97 -16.93
N THR A 75 -6.77 7.69 -17.23
CA THR A 75 -5.39 7.19 -17.12
C THR A 75 -5.03 6.93 -15.67
N VAL A 76 -5.41 7.84 -14.76
CA VAL A 76 -5.18 7.71 -13.31
C VAL A 76 -6.04 6.58 -12.74
N VAL A 77 -7.31 6.49 -13.17
CA VAL A 77 -8.22 5.41 -12.76
C VAL A 77 -7.65 4.05 -13.21
N TYR A 78 -7.19 3.94 -14.46
CA TYR A 78 -6.59 2.72 -14.98
C TYR A 78 -5.34 2.34 -14.20
N ALA A 79 -4.43 3.29 -13.96
CA ALA A 79 -3.20 3.03 -13.22
C ALA A 79 -3.49 2.53 -11.80
N THR A 80 -4.42 3.17 -11.10
CA THR A 80 -4.82 2.76 -9.75
C THR A 80 -5.40 1.35 -9.72
N LYS A 81 -6.28 1.01 -10.68
CA LYS A 81 -6.85 -0.34 -10.80
C LYS A 81 -5.79 -1.39 -11.15
N ALA A 82 -4.87 -1.05 -12.06
CA ALA A 82 -3.77 -1.92 -12.44
C ALA A 82 -2.84 -2.19 -11.27
N THR A 83 -2.50 -1.17 -10.47
CA THR A 83 -1.69 -1.35 -9.27
C THR A 83 -2.42 -2.15 -8.19
N LEU A 84 -3.71 -1.92 -7.96
CA LEU A 84 -4.51 -2.74 -7.03
C LEU A 84 -4.55 -4.21 -7.45
N ALA A 85 -4.79 -4.50 -8.72
CA ALA A 85 -4.82 -5.87 -9.24
C ALA A 85 -3.44 -6.54 -9.14
N TYR A 86 -2.38 -5.83 -9.55
CA TYR A 86 -1.00 -6.30 -9.43
C TYR A 86 -0.61 -6.59 -7.98
N MET A 87 -0.92 -5.66 -7.07
CA MET A 87 -0.58 -5.79 -5.66
C MET A 87 -1.33 -6.94 -5.01
N LEU A 88 -2.65 -7.04 -5.23
CA LEU A 88 -3.45 -8.14 -4.70
C LEU A 88 -2.90 -9.48 -5.17
N LYS A 89 -2.66 -9.65 -6.48
CA LYS A 89 -2.11 -10.88 -7.06
C LYS A 89 -0.79 -11.29 -6.43
N ASN A 90 0.13 -10.34 -6.23
CA ASN A 90 1.42 -10.66 -5.60
C ASN A 90 1.30 -10.94 -4.10
N ILE A 91 0.40 -10.26 -3.39
CA ILE A 91 0.10 -10.53 -1.97
C ILE A 91 -0.43 -11.96 -1.79
N VAL A 92 -1.40 -12.40 -2.59
CA VAL A 92 -1.91 -13.78 -2.46
C VAL A 92 -0.83 -14.81 -2.78
N LYS A 93 0.06 -14.54 -3.74
CA LYS A 93 1.18 -15.44 -4.08
C LYS A 93 2.17 -15.61 -2.93
N VAL A 94 2.57 -14.53 -2.26
CA VAL A 94 3.51 -14.64 -1.11
C VAL A 94 2.86 -15.22 0.15
N LEU A 95 1.54 -15.06 0.31
CA LEU A 95 0.79 -15.66 1.40
C LEU A 95 0.45 -17.14 1.18
N HIS A 96 0.46 -17.63 -0.06
CA HIS A 96 0.01 -18.98 -0.40
C HIS A 96 0.68 -20.10 0.40
N PRO A 97 2.01 -20.08 0.64
CA PRO A 97 2.66 -21.11 1.47
C PRO A 97 2.12 -21.20 2.91
N PHE A 98 1.48 -20.14 3.41
CA PHE A 98 0.94 -20.05 4.76
C PHE A 98 -0.58 -20.23 4.82
N MET A 99 -1.30 -19.78 3.79
CA MET A 99 -2.77 -19.72 3.75
C MET A 99 -3.34 -20.29 2.44
N PRO A 100 -3.06 -21.56 2.10
CA PRO A 100 -3.26 -22.07 0.74
C PRO A 100 -4.71 -22.02 0.26
N PHE A 101 -5.67 -22.34 1.12
CA PHE A 101 -7.08 -22.41 0.72
C PHE A 101 -7.70 -21.03 0.48
N VAL A 102 -7.45 -20.07 1.36
CA VAL A 102 -8.02 -18.71 1.26
C VAL A 102 -7.38 -17.96 0.09
N THR A 103 -6.06 -18.12 -0.08
CA THR A 103 -5.33 -17.46 -1.17
C THR A 103 -5.69 -18.03 -2.53
N GLU A 104 -5.96 -19.34 -2.64
CA GLU A 104 -6.48 -19.97 -3.86
C GLU A 104 -7.87 -19.41 -4.23
N GLU A 105 -8.80 -19.35 -3.28
CA GLU A 105 -10.15 -18.83 -3.54
C GLU A 105 -10.12 -17.36 -4.00
N ILE A 106 -9.30 -16.53 -3.35
CA ILE A 106 -9.13 -15.13 -3.76
C ILE A 106 -8.51 -15.06 -5.16
N TYR A 107 -7.46 -15.84 -5.43
CA TYR A 107 -6.79 -15.85 -6.73
C TYR A 107 -7.71 -16.30 -7.86
N GLN A 108 -8.51 -17.35 -7.66
CA GLN A 108 -9.48 -17.82 -8.67
C GLN A 108 -10.62 -16.82 -8.94
N SER A 109 -10.83 -15.83 -8.05
CA SER A 109 -11.81 -14.76 -8.26
C SER A 109 -11.30 -13.60 -9.13
N MET A 110 -9.99 -13.57 -9.40
CA MET A 110 -9.32 -12.53 -10.18
C MET A 110 -9.30 -12.87 -11.69
N PRO A 111 -9.34 -11.87 -12.59
CA PRO A 111 -9.37 -12.10 -14.03
C PRO A 111 -7.99 -12.38 -14.62
N GLY A 112 -7.91 -13.31 -15.59
CA GLY A 112 -6.68 -13.59 -16.34
C GLY A 112 -5.68 -14.51 -15.64
N ASP A 113 -6.15 -15.29 -14.68
CA ASP A 113 -5.34 -16.18 -13.85
C ASP A 113 -5.29 -17.63 -14.36
N LEU A 114 -4.31 -18.39 -13.86
CA LEU A 114 -4.15 -19.81 -14.16
C LEU A 114 -5.19 -20.65 -13.39
N GLU A 115 -5.30 -21.93 -13.73
CA GLU A 115 -6.24 -22.88 -13.08
C GLU A 115 -5.99 -23.02 -11.57
N SER A 116 -4.77 -22.76 -11.10
CA SER A 116 -4.44 -22.75 -9.68
C SER A 116 -3.25 -21.83 -9.43
N ILE A 117 -3.21 -21.18 -8.26
CA ILE A 117 -2.05 -20.38 -7.85
C ILE A 117 -0.79 -21.25 -7.68
N ASN A 118 -0.95 -22.56 -7.52
CA ASN A 118 0.19 -23.50 -7.50
C ASN A 118 0.96 -23.56 -8.82
N LEU A 119 0.35 -23.11 -9.92
CA LEU A 119 0.97 -23.04 -11.25
C LEU A 119 1.67 -21.69 -11.50
N GLU A 120 1.50 -20.72 -10.59
CA GLU A 120 2.15 -19.41 -10.70
C GLU A 120 3.64 -19.48 -10.38
N THR A 121 4.39 -18.54 -10.95
CA THR A 121 5.80 -18.33 -10.59
C THR A 121 5.88 -17.45 -9.35
N TRP A 122 6.86 -17.68 -8.48
CA TRP A 122 7.11 -16.78 -7.35
C TRP A 122 7.27 -15.31 -7.81
N PRO A 123 6.76 -14.30 -7.08
CA PRO A 123 6.89 -12.90 -7.47
C PRO A 123 8.33 -12.45 -7.70
N SER A 124 8.50 -11.53 -8.66
CA SER A 124 9.75 -10.81 -8.90
C SER A 124 9.58 -9.32 -8.60
N MET A 125 10.69 -8.66 -8.28
CA MET A 125 10.68 -7.22 -8.03
C MET A 125 10.41 -6.44 -9.32
N MET A 126 9.47 -5.51 -9.26
CA MET A 126 9.19 -4.59 -10.36
C MET A 126 10.15 -3.40 -10.30
N GLN A 127 10.75 -3.05 -11.43
CA GLN A 127 11.55 -1.83 -11.52
C GLN A 127 10.63 -0.61 -11.57
N ILE A 128 10.90 0.37 -10.71
CA ILE A 128 10.10 1.59 -10.59
C ILE A 128 11.03 2.79 -10.40
N ASP A 129 10.56 3.97 -10.82
CA ASP A 129 11.20 5.23 -10.45
C ASP A 129 10.97 5.54 -8.97
N THR A 130 12.06 5.60 -8.21
CA THR A 130 12.03 5.88 -6.76
C THR A 130 12.09 7.37 -6.44
N ASN A 131 12.16 8.24 -7.44
CA ASN A 131 12.19 9.68 -7.23
C ASN A 131 10.88 10.19 -6.60
N GLY A 132 11.00 10.95 -5.52
CA GLY A 132 9.87 11.56 -4.82
C GLY A 132 9.13 10.64 -3.85
N LEU A 133 9.51 9.36 -3.72
CA LEU A 133 8.80 8.43 -2.83
C LEU A 133 8.87 8.87 -1.35
N GLU A 134 9.92 9.60 -0.96
CA GLU A 134 10.05 10.22 0.35
C GLU A 134 8.90 11.19 0.68
N GLN A 135 8.31 11.82 -0.34
CA GLN A 135 7.18 12.75 -0.16
C GLN A 135 5.90 12.00 0.24
N VAL A 136 5.70 10.78 -0.27
CA VAL A 136 4.57 9.93 0.12
C VAL A 136 4.72 9.48 1.57
N THR A 137 5.94 9.07 1.96
CA THR A 137 6.25 8.72 3.35
C THR A 137 6.06 9.92 4.29
N PHE A 138 6.50 11.12 3.88
CA PHE A 138 6.27 12.35 4.62
C PHE A 138 4.78 12.64 4.81
N MET A 139 3.98 12.51 3.74
CA MET A 139 2.53 12.70 3.79
C MET A 139 1.86 11.71 4.75
N ILE A 140 2.25 10.42 4.71
CA ILE A 140 1.76 9.39 5.63
C ILE A 140 2.07 9.78 7.08
N ASN A 141 3.31 10.17 7.37
CA ASN A 141 3.72 10.58 8.72
C ASN A 141 2.96 11.82 9.20
N ALA A 142 2.73 12.80 8.32
CA ALA A 142 1.95 13.99 8.64
C ALA A 142 0.50 13.63 9.02
N ILE A 143 -0.14 12.75 8.24
CA ILE A 143 -1.50 12.28 8.51
C ILE A 143 -1.54 11.51 9.84
N SER A 144 -0.56 10.65 10.11
CA SER A 144 -0.46 9.91 11.37
C SER A 144 -0.32 10.85 12.57
N GLY A 145 0.57 11.83 12.50
CA GLY A 145 0.75 12.82 13.57
C GLY A 145 -0.56 13.59 13.86
N ILE A 146 -1.27 14.02 12.81
CA ILE A 146 -2.58 14.68 12.98
C ILE A 146 -3.60 13.74 13.64
N ARG A 147 -3.62 12.44 13.29
CA ARG A 147 -4.51 11.45 13.90
C ARG A 147 -4.18 11.22 15.37
N GLU A 148 -2.91 11.13 15.73
CA GLU A 148 -2.45 10.97 17.12
C GLU A 148 -2.85 12.17 17.98
N LEU A 149 -2.65 13.39 17.47
CA LEU A 149 -3.04 14.60 18.16
C LEU A 149 -4.55 14.68 18.36
N ARG A 150 -5.36 14.28 17.36
CA ARG A 150 -6.82 14.22 17.55
C ARG A 150 -7.20 13.31 18.71
N VAL A 151 -6.52 12.17 18.86
CA VAL A 151 -6.74 11.26 19.99
C VAL A 151 -6.28 11.92 21.30
N GLN A 152 -5.09 12.52 21.32
CA GLN A 152 -4.52 13.16 22.51
C GLN A 152 -5.40 14.28 23.07
N TYR A 153 -6.03 15.07 22.19
CA TYR A 153 -6.87 16.20 22.57
C TYR A 153 -8.38 15.88 22.54
N ASP A 154 -8.76 14.60 22.45
CA ASP A 154 -10.16 14.13 22.40
C ASP A 154 -11.03 14.85 21.34
N VAL A 155 -10.43 15.13 20.18
CA VAL A 155 -11.09 15.82 19.07
C VAL A 155 -11.77 14.79 18.16
N LYS A 156 -13.10 14.87 18.05
CA LYS A 156 -13.89 14.01 17.14
C LYS A 156 -13.33 14.02 15.70
N PRO A 157 -13.21 12.87 15.01
CA PRO A 157 -12.65 12.79 13.65
C PRO A 157 -13.36 13.69 12.63
N SER A 158 -14.67 13.85 12.75
CA SER A 158 -15.49 14.65 11.82
C SER A 158 -15.35 16.16 12.01
N LYS A 159 -14.72 16.62 13.10
CA LYS A 159 -14.53 18.06 13.32
C LYS A 159 -13.39 18.58 12.44
N PRO A 160 -13.62 19.69 11.70
CA PRO A 160 -12.54 20.35 10.97
C PRO A 160 -11.46 20.79 11.95
N LEU A 161 -10.22 20.77 11.48
CA LEU A 161 -9.05 21.12 12.26
C LEU A 161 -8.14 22.02 11.44
N THR A 162 -7.58 23.03 12.08
CA THR A 162 -6.50 23.83 11.49
C THR A 162 -5.19 23.30 12.04
N ALA A 163 -4.35 22.75 11.16
CA ALA A 163 -2.99 22.31 11.47
C ALA A 163 -2.00 23.15 10.67
N GLN A 164 -0.80 23.33 11.22
CA GLN A 164 0.32 23.94 10.53
C GLN A 164 1.48 22.95 10.51
N LEU A 165 2.21 22.92 9.39
CA LEU A 165 3.42 22.14 9.25
C LEU A 165 4.60 23.09 9.49
N LEU A 166 5.34 22.89 10.58
CA LEU A 166 6.56 23.63 10.88
C LEU A 166 7.76 22.83 10.37
N ASN A 167 8.71 23.50 9.72
CA ASN A 167 9.98 22.91 9.33
C ASN A 167 11.01 23.23 10.42
N ASN A 168 11.41 22.24 11.22
CA ASN A 168 12.44 22.40 12.22
C ASN A 168 13.81 22.14 11.59
N LYS A 169 14.66 23.17 11.52
CA LYS A 169 15.86 23.23 10.65
C LYS A 169 16.97 22.19 10.92
N ASP A 170 16.85 21.37 11.97
CA ASP A 170 17.88 20.42 12.40
C ASP A 170 17.52 18.94 12.19
N ASN A 171 16.28 18.64 11.78
CA ASN A 171 15.87 17.32 11.34
C ASN A 171 14.85 17.50 10.23
N ASP A 172 15.10 16.87 9.08
CA ASP A 172 14.11 16.76 8.03
C ASP A 172 12.82 16.16 8.62
N TYR A 173 11.85 17.04 8.86
CA TYR A 173 10.44 16.78 9.15
C TYR A 173 10.08 16.37 10.60
N GLU A 174 10.23 17.29 11.55
CA GLU A 174 9.57 17.22 12.87
C GLU A 174 8.22 17.97 12.83
N PHE A 175 7.13 17.34 13.28
CA PHE A 175 5.78 17.92 13.25
C PHE A 175 5.45 18.58 14.57
N ASP A 176 5.05 19.86 14.54
CA ASP A 176 4.42 20.52 15.67
C ASP A 176 3.09 21.13 15.21
N VAL A 177 1.99 20.59 15.72
CA VAL A 177 0.64 21.02 15.34
C VAL A 177 0.10 21.90 16.45
N ALA A 178 0.16 23.21 16.23
CA ALA A 178 -0.48 24.17 17.10
C ALA A 178 -1.99 24.24 16.79
N PHE A 179 -2.83 23.95 17.78
CA PHE A 179 -4.26 24.25 17.72
C PHE A 179 -4.45 25.75 17.99
N LYS A 180 -5.00 26.50 17.03
CA LYS A 180 -5.70 27.74 17.39
C LYS A 180 -7.07 27.33 17.91
N SER A 181 -7.28 27.44 19.22
CA SER A 181 -8.65 27.47 19.73
C SER A 181 -9.24 28.83 19.34
N ASP A 182 -10.33 28.82 18.57
CA ASP A 182 -11.19 29.98 18.45
C ASP A 182 -11.93 30.13 19.80
N VAL A 183 -11.28 30.81 20.75
CA VAL A 183 -11.90 31.46 21.90
C VAL A 183 -11.48 32.92 21.87
#